data_AF-A0ABD3SJU4-F1
#
_entry.id   AF-A0ABD3SJU4-F1
#
_cell.length_a   1.000
_cell.length_b   1.000
_cell.length_c   1.000
_cell.angle_alpha   90.00
_cell.angle_beta   90.00
_cell.angle_gamma   90.00
#
_symmetry.space_group_name_H-M   'P 1'
#
loop_
_entity.id
_entity.type
_entity.pdbx_description
1 polymer ?
#
loop_
_entity_poly.entity_id
_entity_poly.type
_entity_poly.pdbx_seq_one_letter_code
_entity_poly.pdbx_strand_id
1 'polypeptide(L)'
;MDNKIPLLFGDLLQNTDNDENLNSYASDCESGISGTENEQRIHLSHSHNGLIKIHEGEKICEMIKKKFVSSLSCYGFKSQVEALYRKDNSDIMSRVKYQSFGLYSRGIEMKRNGNANVKYAWFGASMDELNSILSHGFGLPQSTGVYGNGVYLSPIDHPVESMQASTPDENGARHMLLCRVILGNTEVIHPGSGHRHNPSSEEFDSGIDNIVSPKKYIIWTGNMNTHILPEFVVTFRATSNCRGFKKISQPRKLPNSDWVPFATLINDLAKFLPPSSIKMISNNHTDYKKQKMTRNEMIQRVRQIAGDKLLISIIKSYREKGMGEIEQKKMRILKN
;
A
#
# COMPACT_ATOMS: atom_id res chain seq x y z
N MET A 1 -10.10 -2.74 -35.08
CA MET A 1 -9.11 -1.66 -35.09
C MET A 1 -8.44 -1.69 -33.73
N ASP A 2 -7.33 -2.41 -33.67
CA ASP A 2 -6.62 -2.76 -32.45
C ASP A 2 -5.84 -1.56 -31.90
N ASN A 3 -6.33 -0.97 -30.81
CA ASN A 3 -5.59 0.03 -30.05
C ASN A 3 -4.53 -0.66 -29.18
N LYS A 4 -3.40 -1.04 -29.78
CA LYS A 4 -2.18 -1.38 -29.05
C LYS A 4 -1.60 -0.10 -28.45
N ILE A 5 -1.72 0.05 -27.13
CA ILE A 5 -0.96 1.02 -26.35
C ILE A 5 0.51 0.58 -26.35
N PRO A 6 1.48 1.43 -26.74
CA PRO A 6 2.89 1.04 -26.77
C PRO A 6 3.42 0.70 -25.37
N LEU A 7 4.22 -0.38 -25.32
CA LEU A 7 4.95 -0.91 -24.17
C LEU A 7 6.02 0.09 -23.67
N LEU A 8 5.60 1.20 -23.06
CA LEU A 8 6.51 2.28 -22.60
C LEU A 8 7.58 1.83 -21.57
N PHE A 9 7.46 0.65 -20.97
CA PHE A 9 8.45 0.07 -20.07
C PHE A 9 9.06 -1.26 -20.56
N GLY A 10 8.56 -1.82 -21.67
CA GLY A 10 9.13 -3.04 -22.26
C GLY A 10 10.52 -2.79 -22.85
N ASP A 11 10.70 -1.60 -23.45
CA ASP A 11 11.99 -1.16 -24.03
C ASP A 11 13.10 -0.95 -22.99
N LEU A 12 12.76 -0.92 -21.70
CA LEU A 12 13.72 -0.83 -20.59
C LEU A 12 14.30 -2.19 -20.19
N LEU A 13 13.62 -3.30 -20.52
CA LEU A 13 14.15 -4.65 -20.31
C LEU A 13 15.21 -5.01 -21.36
N GLN A 14 15.12 -4.46 -22.58
CA GLN A 14 16.07 -4.79 -23.65
C GLN A 14 17.40 -4.02 -23.58
N ASN A 15 17.45 -2.87 -22.90
CA ASN A 15 18.64 -2.01 -22.88
C ASN A 15 19.58 -2.26 -21.69
N THR A 16 19.29 -3.23 -20.82
CA THR A 16 20.16 -3.58 -19.67
C THR A 16 20.85 -4.93 -19.79
N ASP A 17 20.65 -5.67 -20.89
CA ASP A 17 21.16 -7.05 -21.06
C ASP A 17 22.52 -7.15 -21.77
N ASN A 18 23.27 -6.05 -21.93
CA ASN A 18 24.60 -6.08 -22.54
C ASN A 18 25.74 -6.19 -21.50
N ASP A 19 25.65 -7.17 -20.59
CA ASP A 19 26.81 -7.66 -19.85
C ASP A 19 26.84 -9.20 -19.94
N GLU A 20 27.14 -9.70 -21.14
CA GLU A 20 27.57 -11.08 -21.33
C GLU A 20 28.99 -11.25 -20.77
N ASN A 21 29.10 -11.70 -19.52
CA ASN A 21 30.13 -12.68 -19.15
C ASN A 21 29.89 -13.23 -17.75
N LEU A 22 29.26 -14.39 -17.66
CA LEU A 22 29.47 -15.28 -16.52
C LEU A 22 29.32 -16.74 -16.95
N ASN A 23 30.34 -17.24 -17.65
CA ASN A 23 30.67 -18.65 -17.70
C ASN A 23 32.04 -18.83 -17.06
N SER A 24 32.10 -19.33 -15.83
CA SER A 24 33.17 -20.24 -15.39
C SER A 24 32.83 -20.82 -14.02
N TYR A 25 32.97 -22.14 -13.92
CA TYR A 25 32.62 -22.98 -12.79
C TYR A 25 33.56 -22.82 -11.59
N ALA A 26 33.04 -23.23 -10.43
CA ALA A 26 33.67 -23.48 -9.13
C ALA A 26 35.21 -23.64 -9.09
N SER A 27 35.86 -22.93 -8.16
CA SER A 27 37.13 -23.34 -7.57
C SER A 27 37.29 -22.72 -6.18
N ASP A 28 37.36 -23.57 -5.16
CA ASP A 28 37.80 -23.24 -3.81
C ASP A 28 39.31 -22.97 -3.81
N CYS A 29 39.75 -21.92 -3.10
CA CYS A 29 41.02 -21.83 -2.35
C CYS A 29 41.26 -20.41 -1.83
N GLU A 30 41.63 -20.31 -0.56
CA GLU A 30 42.14 -19.11 0.10
C GLU A 30 43.50 -18.65 -0.48
N SER A 31 43.74 -17.34 -0.55
CA SER A 31 44.94 -16.65 -0.04
C SER A 31 45.11 -15.20 -0.54
N GLY A 32 45.64 -14.32 0.34
CA GLY A 32 46.81 -13.49 0.00
C GLY A 32 46.65 -12.05 -0.49
N ILE A 33 46.49 -11.13 0.48
CA ILE A 33 46.86 -9.69 0.58
C ILE A 33 47.80 -9.05 -0.50
N SER A 34 47.42 -7.84 -0.98
CA SER A 34 48.16 -6.53 -1.03
C SER A 34 48.20 -5.75 -2.37
N GLY A 35 48.12 -4.41 -2.27
CA GLY A 35 48.63 -3.42 -3.24
C GLY A 35 47.56 -2.53 -3.92
N THR A 36 47.15 -1.40 -3.33
CA THR A 36 47.61 0.00 -3.58
C THR A 36 46.84 0.79 -4.66
N GLU A 37 46.04 1.75 -4.17
CA GLU A 37 45.81 3.12 -4.64
C GLU A 37 46.06 3.45 -6.13
N ASN A 38 44.97 3.72 -6.87
CA ASN A 38 44.68 5.05 -7.42
C ASN A 38 43.36 4.98 -8.19
N GLU A 39 42.33 5.72 -7.78
CA GLU A 39 41.43 6.31 -8.76
C GLU A 39 40.77 7.56 -8.18
N GLN A 40 40.96 8.63 -8.94
CA GLN A 40 40.69 10.00 -8.57
C GLN A 40 39.19 10.27 -8.47
N ARG A 41 38.84 11.09 -7.47
CA ARG A 41 37.57 11.81 -7.33
C ARG A 41 37.04 12.31 -8.67
N ILE A 42 35.86 11.84 -9.06
CA ILE A 42 34.96 12.58 -9.94
C ILE A 42 33.58 12.62 -9.25
N HIS A 43 33.20 13.82 -8.82
CA HIS A 43 31.86 14.28 -8.42
C HIS A 43 31.07 13.45 -7.38
N LEU A 44 31.35 13.73 -6.10
CA LEU A 44 30.45 13.45 -4.98
C LEU A 44 29.18 14.32 -5.10
N SER A 45 28.19 13.88 -5.87
CA SER A 45 26.82 14.38 -5.72
C SER A 45 26.24 13.81 -4.42
N HIS A 46 26.31 14.58 -3.34
CA HIS A 46 25.59 14.44 -2.06
C HIS A 46 24.70 13.18 -1.93
N SER A 47 25.32 12.01 -1.72
CA SER A 47 24.61 10.78 -1.37
C SER A 47 24.16 10.93 0.08
N HIS A 48 22.88 11.24 0.26
CA HIS A 48 22.26 11.20 1.58
C HIS A 48 21.48 9.89 1.66
N ASN A 49 21.83 9.04 2.63
CA ASN A 49 21.20 7.73 2.85
C ASN A 49 21.25 6.75 1.66
N GLY A 50 22.32 6.77 0.86
CA GLY A 50 22.47 5.83 -0.26
C GLY A 50 21.50 6.10 -1.42
N LEU A 51 21.09 7.35 -1.60
CA LEU A 51 20.25 7.81 -2.69
C LEU A 51 21.00 8.83 -3.56
N ILE A 52 20.94 8.65 -4.86
CA ILE A 52 21.51 9.58 -5.85
C ILE A 52 20.36 10.41 -6.42
N LYS A 53 20.42 11.73 -6.27
CA LYS A 53 19.44 12.63 -6.87
C LYS A 53 19.60 12.60 -8.39
N ILE A 54 18.52 12.31 -9.10
CA ILE A 54 18.53 12.26 -10.56
C ILE A 54 18.36 13.68 -11.10
N HIS A 55 19.25 14.08 -12.02
CA HIS A 55 19.20 15.40 -12.62
C HIS A 55 18.02 15.51 -13.62
N GLU A 56 17.51 16.73 -13.77
CA GLU A 56 16.47 17.01 -14.76
C GLU A 56 17.06 16.90 -16.18
N GLY A 57 16.35 16.22 -17.09
CA GLY A 57 16.81 15.94 -18.46
C GLY A 57 17.17 14.47 -18.72
N GLU A 58 17.32 13.63 -17.71
CA GLU A 58 17.42 12.18 -17.91
C GLU A 58 16.09 11.60 -18.39
N LYS A 59 16.09 10.87 -19.52
CA LYS A 59 14.88 10.30 -20.14
C LYS A 59 14.04 9.48 -19.15
N ILE A 60 14.69 8.69 -18.31
CA ILE A 60 14.01 7.87 -17.29
C ILE A 60 13.31 8.74 -16.22
N CYS A 61 13.92 9.85 -15.84
CA CYS A 61 13.36 10.81 -14.89
C CYS A 61 12.07 11.43 -15.45
N GLU A 62 12.12 11.88 -16.70
CA GLU A 62 10.97 12.46 -17.39
C GLU A 62 9.83 11.44 -17.53
N MET A 63 10.15 10.19 -17.88
CA MET A 63 9.17 9.12 -18.00
C MET A 63 8.48 8.82 -16.66
N ILE A 64 9.24 8.67 -15.58
CA ILE A 64 8.69 8.41 -14.24
C ILE A 64 7.84 9.59 -13.78
N LYS A 65 8.34 10.83 -13.91
CA LYS A 65 7.61 12.06 -13.55
C LYS A 65 6.29 12.16 -14.32
N LYS A 66 6.35 12.03 -15.66
CA LYS A 66 5.16 12.11 -16.53
C LYS A 66 4.15 11.02 -16.19
N LYS A 67 4.61 9.77 -15.99
CA LYS A 67 3.75 8.65 -15.65
C LYS A 67 3.08 8.87 -14.30
N PHE A 68 3.83 9.24 -13.27
CA PHE A 68 3.30 9.49 -11.94
C PHE A 68 2.22 10.58 -11.94
N VAL A 69 2.52 11.73 -12.55
CA VAL A 69 1.58 12.87 -12.62
C VAL A 69 0.33 12.53 -13.43
N SER A 70 0.48 11.88 -14.59
CA SER A 70 -0.67 11.49 -15.42
C SER A 70 -1.53 10.42 -14.75
N SER A 71 -0.92 9.42 -14.10
CA SER A 71 -1.68 8.40 -13.36
C SER A 71 -2.50 9.04 -12.23
N LEU A 72 -1.95 9.99 -11.48
CA LEU A 72 -2.69 10.67 -10.40
C LEU A 72 -3.76 11.64 -10.90
N SER A 73 -3.53 12.32 -12.02
CA SER A 73 -4.51 13.24 -12.61
C SER A 73 -5.76 12.52 -13.09
N CYS A 74 -5.65 11.27 -13.57
CA CYS A 74 -6.79 10.41 -13.89
C CYS A 74 -7.74 10.17 -12.70
N TYR A 75 -7.27 10.36 -11.47
CA TYR A 75 -8.07 10.25 -10.23
C TYR A 75 -8.42 11.62 -9.61
N GLY A 76 -8.22 12.72 -10.34
CA GLY A 76 -8.57 14.07 -9.89
C GLY A 76 -7.57 14.69 -8.91
N PHE A 77 -6.36 14.15 -8.82
CA PHE A 77 -5.28 14.75 -8.02
C PHE A 77 -4.39 15.63 -8.90
N LYS A 78 -4.10 16.84 -8.42
CA LYS A 78 -3.02 17.67 -8.95
C LYS A 78 -1.78 17.38 -8.15
N SER A 79 -0.77 16.83 -8.81
CA SER A 79 0.52 16.50 -8.21
C SER A 79 1.66 17.25 -8.88
N GLN A 80 2.67 17.60 -8.09
CA GLN A 80 3.94 18.14 -8.53
C GLN A 80 5.06 17.28 -7.96
N VAL A 81 5.90 16.71 -8.81
CA VAL A 81 7.11 16.00 -8.39
C VAL A 81 8.19 17.04 -8.11
N GLU A 82 8.75 17.02 -6.91
CA GLU A 82 9.78 17.96 -6.45
C GLU A 82 11.19 17.38 -6.64
N ALA A 83 11.33 16.07 -6.44
CA ALA A 83 12.59 15.38 -6.63
C ALA A 83 12.38 13.91 -6.97
N LEU A 84 13.35 13.36 -7.69
CA LEU A 84 13.46 11.94 -7.99
C LEU A 84 14.85 11.49 -7.60
N TYR A 85 14.93 10.38 -6.87
CA TYR A 85 16.18 9.77 -6.45
C TYR A 85 16.24 8.34 -6.95
N ARG A 86 17.41 7.90 -7.37
CA ARG A 86 17.72 6.48 -7.63
C ARG A 86 18.39 5.89 -6.40
N LYS A 87 18.10 4.64 -6.07
CA LYS A 87 18.87 3.90 -5.08
C LYS A 87 20.31 3.74 -5.57
N ASP A 88 21.26 4.19 -4.77
CA ASP A 88 22.67 3.97 -5.02
C ASP A 88 22.99 2.49 -4.81
N ASN A 89 23.49 1.83 -5.85
CA ASN A 89 23.92 0.44 -5.80
C ASN A 89 25.44 0.32 -5.83
N SER A 90 26.18 1.36 -5.43
CA SER A 90 27.65 1.32 -5.31
C SER A 90 28.12 0.38 -4.19
N ASP A 91 27.41 0.38 -3.05
CA ASP A 91 27.69 -0.49 -1.91
C ASP A 91 27.53 -1.98 -2.25
N ILE A 92 28.44 -2.81 -1.72
CA ILE A 92 28.51 -4.26 -1.97
C ILE A 92 27.17 -4.93 -1.65
N MET A 93 26.58 -4.63 -0.50
CA MET A 93 25.31 -5.25 -0.10
C MET A 93 24.16 -4.81 -1.01
N SER A 94 24.17 -3.56 -1.47
CA SER A 94 23.21 -3.06 -2.45
C SER A 94 23.33 -3.79 -3.80
N ARG A 95 24.56 -4.03 -4.28
CA ARG A 95 24.82 -4.84 -5.49
C ARG A 95 24.32 -6.28 -5.34
N VAL A 96 24.60 -6.92 -4.21
CA VAL A 96 24.15 -8.28 -3.92
C VAL A 96 22.61 -8.36 -3.89
N LYS A 97 21.92 -7.39 -3.27
CA LYS A 97 20.45 -7.33 -3.28
C LYS A 97 19.90 -7.20 -4.71
N TYR A 98 20.49 -6.33 -5.52
CA TYR A 98 20.11 -6.15 -6.92
C TYR A 98 20.31 -7.43 -7.75
N GLN A 99 21.48 -8.08 -7.63
CA GLN A 99 21.77 -9.34 -8.32
C GLN A 99 20.87 -10.49 -7.85
N SER A 100 20.61 -10.56 -6.54
CA SER A 100 19.72 -11.57 -5.95
C SER A 100 18.32 -11.47 -6.54
N PHE A 101 17.77 -10.25 -6.67
CA PHE A 101 16.50 -10.03 -7.34
C PHE A 101 16.51 -10.58 -8.78
N GLY A 102 17.60 -10.38 -9.53
CA GLY A 102 17.78 -10.97 -10.87
C GLY A 102 17.73 -12.50 -10.86
N LEU A 103 18.39 -13.15 -9.89
CA LEU A 103 18.36 -14.60 -9.72
C LEU A 103 16.94 -15.11 -9.40
N TYR A 104 16.21 -14.44 -8.50
CA TYR A 104 14.82 -14.79 -8.20
C TYR A 104 13.91 -14.61 -9.41
N SER A 105 14.10 -13.53 -10.18
CA SER A 105 13.34 -13.28 -11.40
C SER A 105 13.54 -14.42 -12.39
N ARG A 106 14.80 -14.81 -12.65
CA ARG A 106 15.12 -15.95 -13.53
C ARG A 106 14.56 -17.26 -13.00
N GLY A 107 14.60 -17.50 -11.69
CA GLY A 107 13.99 -18.68 -11.07
C GLY A 107 12.48 -18.78 -11.31
N ILE A 108 11.75 -17.67 -11.17
CA ILE A 108 10.31 -17.64 -11.45
C ILE A 108 10.05 -17.78 -12.96
N GLU A 109 10.85 -17.15 -13.81
CA GLU A 109 10.74 -17.31 -15.27
C GLU A 109 10.85 -18.79 -15.68
N MET A 110 11.85 -19.51 -15.16
CA MET A 110 12.04 -20.94 -15.40
C MET A 110 10.86 -21.77 -14.87
N LYS A 111 10.28 -21.38 -13.72
CA LYS A 111 9.12 -22.06 -13.10
C LYS A 111 7.81 -21.76 -13.85
N ARG A 112 7.68 -20.62 -14.53
CA ARG A 112 6.43 -20.08 -15.10
C ARG A 112 6.49 -19.93 -16.62
N ASN A 113 6.93 -20.98 -17.30
CA ASN A 113 6.89 -21.11 -18.76
C ASN A 113 7.56 -19.92 -19.49
N GLY A 114 8.64 -19.38 -18.94
CA GLY A 114 9.43 -18.32 -19.57
C GLY A 114 8.93 -16.90 -19.29
N ASN A 115 8.12 -16.66 -18.25
CA ASN A 115 7.72 -15.30 -17.89
C ASN A 115 7.66 -15.08 -16.36
N ALA A 116 8.58 -14.28 -15.83
CA ALA A 116 8.58 -13.88 -14.42
C ALA A 116 7.50 -12.83 -14.05
N ASN A 117 6.84 -12.24 -15.04
CA ASN A 117 5.81 -11.20 -14.88
C ASN A 117 6.33 -10.05 -13.99
N VAL A 118 7.50 -9.51 -14.33
CA VAL A 118 8.11 -8.39 -13.61
C VAL A 118 7.40 -7.10 -13.97
N LYS A 119 6.96 -6.34 -12.96
CA LYS A 119 6.28 -5.05 -13.14
C LYS A 119 6.84 -3.98 -12.24
N TYR A 120 6.65 -2.74 -12.64
CA TYR A 120 6.82 -1.60 -11.74
C TYR A 120 5.57 -1.37 -10.90
N ALA A 121 5.77 -1.08 -9.61
CA ALA A 121 4.70 -0.78 -8.67
C ALA A 121 5.12 0.26 -7.62
N TRP A 122 4.14 0.99 -7.11
CA TRP A 122 4.30 2.04 -6.13
C TRP A 122 4.11 1.52 -4.71
N PHE A 123 5.02 1.87 -3.81
CA PHE A 123 4.84 1.70 -2.36
C PHE A 123 4.92 3.06 -1.68
N GLY A 124 4.03 3.34 -0.74
CA GLY A 124 4.02 4.62 -0.03
C GLY A 124 3.93 4.40 1.47
N ALA A 125 4.75 5.14 2.20
CA ALA A 125 4.83 5.11 3.65
C ALA A 125 5.43 6.43 4.18
N SER A 126 5.77 6.49 5.46
CA SER A 126 6.54 7.60 6.01
C SER A 126 7.98 7.59 5.52
N MET A 127 8.65 8.75 5.52
CA MET A 127 10.06 8.84 5.12
C MET A 127 10.96 7.93 5.98
N ASP A 128 10.68 7.79 7.27
CA ASP A 128 11.40 6.90 8.18
C ASP A 128 11.26 5.44 7.78
N GLU A 129 10.05 5.00 7.43
CA GLU A 129 9.80 3.65 6.94
C GLU A 129 10.49 3.40 5.60
N LEU A 130 10.45 4.38 4.68
CA LEU A 130 11.16 4.26 3.40
C LEU A 130 12.68 4.16 3.61
N ASN A 131 13.26 4.98 4.47
CA ASN A 131 14.69 4.90 4.81
C ASN A 131 15.03 3.53 5.42
N SER A 132 14.20 3.02 6.33
CA SER A 132 14.36 1.69 6.91
C SER A 132 14.35 0.60 5.83
N ILE A 133 13.41 0.67 4.88
CA ILE A 133 13.30 -0.26 3.75
C ILE A 133 14.54 -0.19 2.84
N LEU A 134 15.01 1.00 2.51
CA LEU A 134 16.18 1.19 1.64
C LEU A 134 17.46 0.63 2.27
N SER A 135 17.62 0.77 3.58
CA SER A 135 18.78 0.26 4.33
C SER A 135 18.67 -1.24 4.61
N HIS A 136 17.54 -1.70 5.12
CA HIS A 136 17.40 -3.02 5.74
C HIS A 136 16.48 -3.98 4.98
N GLY A 137 15.76 -3.50 3.97
CA GLY A 137 14.71 -4.27 3.29
C GLY A 137 13.35 -4.12 3.97
N PHE A 138 12.33 -4.74 3.38
CA PHE A 138 10.98 -4.73 3.93
C PHE A 138 10.94 -5.51 5.25
N GLY A 139 10.39 -4.87 6.28
CA GLY A 139 10.08 -5.48 7.57
C GLY A 139 8.72 -6.20 7.55
N LEU A 140 8.43 -6.96 8.61
CA LEU A 140 7.13 -7.59 8.77
C LEU A 140 6.02 -6.53 8.83
N PRO A 141 4.90 -6.70 8.11
CA PRO A 141 3.77 -5.77 8.19
C PRO A 141 3.24 -5.69 9.62
N GLN A 142 3.10 -4.46 10.16
CA GLN A 142 2.57 -4.25 11.51
C GLN A 142 1.07 -4.55 11.64
N SER A 143 0.35 -4.62 10.51
CA SER A 143 -1.07 -4.93 10.49
C SER A 143 -1.39 -5.98 9.43
N THR A 144 -2.31 -6.88 9.76
CA THR A 144 -2.82 -7.86 8.80
C THR A 144 -3.79 -7.16 7.86
N GLY A 145 -3.44 -7.12 6.57
CA GLY A 145 -4.30 -6.53 5.55
C GLY A 145 -5.53 -7.40 5.30
N VAL A 146 -6.57 -6.85 4.67
CA VAL A 146 -7.79 -7.63 4.39
C VAL A 146 -7.61 -8.68 3.29
N TYR A 147 -6.49 -8.64 2.56
CA TYR A 147 -6.13 -9.57 1.49
C TYR A 147 -4.94 -10.47 1.86
N GLY A 148 -4.70 -10.67 3.15
CA GLY A 148 -3.61 -11.50 3.65
C GLY A 148 -2.39 -10.70 4.11
N ASN A 149 -1.36 -11.44 4.50
CA ASN A 149 -0.16 -10.93 5.14
C ASN A 149 0.96 -10.85 4.12
N GLY A 150 1.37 -9.61 3.84
CA GLY A 150 2.34 -9.30 2.83
C GLY A 150 2.49 -7.80 2.64
N VAL A 151 3.35 -7.43 1.70
CA VAL A 151 3.55 -6.06 1.27
C VAL A 151 2.56 -5.74 0.15
N TYR A 152 1.89 -4.60 0.28
CA TYR A 152 0.88 -4.12 -0.67
C TYR A 152 1.48 -3.03 -1.54
N LEU A 153 1.52 -3.25 -2.86
CA LEU A 153 1.99 -2.26 -3.82
C LEU A 153 0.87 -1.89 -4.79
N SER A 154 0.81 -0.62 -5.18
CA SER A 154 -0.15 -0.14 -6.17
C SER A 154 0.47 -0.26 -7.57
N PRO A 155 -0.25 -0.78 -8.58
CA PRO A 155 0.22 -0.75 -9.96
C PRO A 155 0.55 0.66 -10.45
N ILE A 156 1.42 0.78 -11.46
CA ILE A 156 1.90 2.08 -11.95
C ILE A 156 0.79 3.04 -12.43
N ASP A 157 -0.33 2.47 -12.89
CA ASP A 157 -1.53 3.16 -13.36
C ASP A 157 -2.56 3.47 -12.26
N HIS A 158 -2.38 2.90 -11.07
CA HIS A 158 -3.33 2.98 -9.96
C HIS A 158 -2.67 3.47 -8.65
N PRO A 159 -1.86 4.55 -8.64
CA PRO A 159 -0.99 4.93 -7.51
C PRO A 159 -1.72 5.45 -6.26
N VAL A 160 -3.04 5.61 -6.31
CA VAL A 160 -3.81 6.37 -5.30
C VAL A 160 -3.70 5.78 -3.90
N GLU A 161 -3.74 4.46 -3.75
CA GLU A 161 -3.68 3.84 -2.42
C GLU A 161 -2.29 3.99 -1.79
N SER A 162 -1.22 3.76 -2.56
CA SER A 162 0.14 4.02 -2.09
C SER A 162 0.37 5.51 -1.80
N MET A 163 -0.20 6.43 -2.59
CA MET A 163 -0.15 7.87 -2.30
C MET A 163 -0.86 8.22 -0.97
N GLN A 164 -1.99 7.58 -0.69
CA GLN A 164 -2.73 7.77 0.56
C GLN A 164 -1.95 7.23 1.78
N ALA A 165 -1.22 6.13 1.60
CA ALA A 165 -0.36 5.54 2.63
C ALA A 165 0.91 6.37 2.89
N SER A 166 1.40 7.11 1.89
CA SER A 166 2.51 8.03 2.05
C SER A 166 2.15 9.19 2.99
N THR A 167 2.81 9.28 4.15
CA THR A 167 2.56 10.38 5.11
C THR A 167 3.38 11.61 4.72
N PRO A 168 2.78 12.82 4.75
CA PRO A 168 3.55 14.03 4.49
C PRO A 168 4.59 14.26 5.59
N ASP A 169 5.77 14.76 5.20
CA ASP A 169 6.83 15.21 6.09
C ASP A 169 6.48 16.57 6.75
N GLU A 170 7.41 17.10 7.53
CA GLU A 170 7.29 18.40 8.21
C GLU A 170 7.05 19.56 7.24
N ASN A 171 7.53 19.44 6.01
CA ASN A 171 7.37 20.44 4.95
C ASN A 171 6.08 20.24 4.15
N GLY A 172 5.31 19.17 4.40
CA GLY A 172 4.13 18.78 3.65
C GLY A 172 4.42 18.06 2.33
N ALA A 173 5.67 17.66 2.07
CA ALA A 173 6.06 16.81 0.96
C ALA A 173 5.77 15.35 1.29
N ARG A 174 5.45 14.54 0.27
CA ARG A 174 5.18 13.10 0.39
C ARG A 174 6.25 12.33 -0.36
N HIS A 175 6.49 11.09 0.08
CA HIS A 175 7.52 10.22 -0.47
C HIS A 175 6.95 8.84 -0.81
N MET A 176 7.31 8.31 -1.98
CA MET A 176 6.91 6.98 -2.43
C MET A 176 8.09 6.27 -3.09
N LEU A 177 8.15 4.95 -2.94
CA LEU A 177 9.05 4.09 -3.69
C LEU A 177 8.40 3.67 -5.01
N LEU A 178 9.20 3.68 -6.07
CA LEU A 178 8.95 2.90 -7.27
C LEU A 178 9.82 1.64 -7.20
N CYS A 179 9.17 0.49 -7.18
CA CYS A 179 9.83 -0.81 -7.06
C CYS A 179 9.67 -1.61 -8.34
N ARG A 180 10.67 -2.43 -8.69
CA ARG A 180 10.46 -3.61 -9.54
C ARG A 180 9.90 -4.73 -8.69
N VAL A 181 8.92 -5.45 -9.21
CA VAL A 181 8.18 -6.49 -8.50
C VAL A 181 8.03 -7.70 -9.38
N ILE A 182 8.49 -8.87 -8.91
CA ILE A 182 8.26 -10.16 -9.55
C ILE A 182 6.87 -10.64 -9.12
N LEU A 183 5.91 -10.68 -10.04
CA LEU A 183 4.56 -11.16 -9.72
C LEU A 183 4.39 -12.65 -9.98
N GLY A 184 5.12 -13.23 -10.93
CA GLY A 184 4.89 -14.59 -11.41
C GLY A 184 3.42 -14.83 -11.80
N ASN A 185 2.92 -16.01 -11.47
CA ASN A 185 1.50 -16.32 -11.58
C ASN A 185 0.72 -15.68 -10.44
N THR A 186 -0.26 -14.85 -10.78
CA THR A 186 -1.09 -14.11 -9.81
C THR A 186 -2.40 -14.83 -9.52
N GLU A 187 -2.80 -14.90 -8.25
CA GLU A 187 -4.16 -15.28 -7.84
C GLU A 187 -4.99 -14.08 -7.41
N VAL A 188 -6.31 -14.16 -7.59
CA VAL A 188 -7.23 -13.14 -7.08
C VAL A 188 -7.48 -13.38 -5.60
N ILE A 189 -7.18 -12.40 -4.76
CA ILE A 189 -7.44 -12.43 -3.33
C ILE A 189 -8.69 -11.60 -3.03
N HIS A 190 -9.58 -12.17 -2.23
CA HIS A 190 -10.80 -11.50 -1.80
C HIS A 190 -10.63 -10.84 -0.41
N PRO A 191 -11.34 -9.73 -0.13
CA PRO A 191 -11.37 -9.17 1.22
C PRO A 191 -11.87 -10.20 2.23
N GLY A 192 -11.22 -10.27 3.39
CA GLY A 192 -11.50 -11.27 4.44
C GLY A 192 -10.44 -12.36 4.54
N SER A 193 -9.48 -12.39 3.61
CA SER A 193 -8.35 -13.32 3.58
C SER A 193 -7.17 -12.90 4.48
N GLY A 194 -7.38 -12.05 5.49
CA GLY A 194 -6.31 -11.52 6.34
C GLY A 194 -5.53 -12.56 7.18
N HIS A 195 -6.02 -13.79 7.24
CA HIS A 195 -5.32 -14.92 7.86
C HIS A 195 -4.31 -15.60 6.92
N ARG A 196 -4.33 -15.30 5.61
CA ARG A 196 -3.45 -15.93 4.63
C ARG A 196 -2.04 -15.34 4.73
N HIS A 197 -1.02 -16.20 4.73
CA HIS A 197 0.39 -15.79 4.74
C HIS A 197 1.15 -16.22 3.47
N ASN A 198 0.52 -17.03 2.63
CA ASN A 198 1.12 -17.70 1.48
C ASN A 198 0.10 -17.84 0.33
N PRO A 199 0.57 -18.19 -0.89
CA PRO A 199 -0.32 -18.53 -1.98
C PRO A 199 -1.27 -19.70 -1.67
N SER A 200 -2.36 -19.83 -2.43
CA SER A 200 -3.36 -20.90 -2.18
C SER A 200 -2.88 -22.28 -2.62
N SER A 201 -1.92 -22.31 -3.53
CA SER A 201 -1.31 -23.49 -4.13
C SER A 201 0.05 -23.12 -4.71
N GLU A 202 0.86 -24.12 -5.07
CA GLU A 202 2.18 -23.90 -5.67
C GLU A 202 2.13 -23.31 -7.09
N GLU A 203 0.94 -23.22 -7.69
CA GLU A 203 0.73 -22.64 -9.03
C GLU A 203 0.82 -21.12 -9.04
N PHE A 204 0.68 -20.48 -7.87
CA PHE A 204 0.69 -19.04 -7.69
C PHE A 204 1.93 -18.56 -6.93
N ASP A 205 2.32 -17.31 -7.21
CA ASP A 205 3.48 -16.66 -6.61
C ASP A 205 3.09 -15.39 -5.84
N SER A 206 2.07 -14.66 -6.31
CA SER A 206 1.61 -13.40 -5.69
C SER A 206 0.09 -13.21 -5.82
N GLY A 207 -0.46 -12.23 -5.10
CA GLY A 207 -1.89 -11.92 -5.10
C GLY A 207 -2.24 -10.60 -5.82
N ILE A 208 -3.44 -10.52 -6.36
CA ILE A 208 -4.07 -9.31 -6.90
C ILE A 208 -5.50 -9.15 -6.38
N ASP A 209 -6.02 -7.93 -6.30
CA ASP A 209 -7.40 -7.70 -5.86
C ASP A 209 -8.44 -7.86 -6.99
N ASN A 210 -8.04 -7.72 -8.25
CA ASN A 210 -8.91 -7.89 -9.41
C ASN A 210 -8.11 -8.32 -10.65
N ILE A 211 -8.63 -9.28 -11.42
CA ILE A 211 -7.94 -9.82 -12.60
C ILE A 211 -7.95 -8.87 -13.82
N VAL A 212 -9.01 -8.05 -13.97
CA VAL A 212 -9.20 -7.18 -15.14
C VAL A 212 -8.48 -5.85 -14.96
N SER A 213 -8.58 -5.25 -13.78
CA SER A 213 -7.94 -3.99 -13.42
C SER A 213 -7.42 -4.10 -11.99
N PRO A 214 -6.24 -4.73 -11.81
CA PRO A 214 -5.59 -4.80 -10.51
C PRO A 214 -5.37 -3.39 -9.97
N LYS A 215 -5.66 -3.18 -8.70
CA LYS A 215 -5.32 -1.95 -7.97
C LYS A 215 -4.36 -2.23 -6.83
N LYS A 216 -4.16 -3.50 -6.48
CA LYS A 216 -3.18 -3.97 -5.49
C LYS A 216 -2.44 -5.17 -6.02
N TYR A 217 -1.13 -5.17 -5.81
CA TYR A 217 -0.29 -6.35 -5.80
C TYR A 217 0.02 -6.70 -4.36
N ILE A 218 -0.07 -7.99 -4.03
CA ILE A 218 0.15 -8.53 -2.69
C ILE A 218 1.33 -9.49 -2.79
N ILE A 219 2.47 -9.07 -2.25
CA ILE A 219 3.66 -9.90 -2.15
C ILE A 219 3.71 -10.50 -0.76
N TRP A 220 3.61 -11.83 -0.68
CA TRP A 220 3.61 -12.55 0.59
C TRP A 220 4.87 -12.26 1.40
N THR A 221 4.74 -12.28 2.72
CA THR A 221 5.82 -11.95 3.64
C THR A 221 7.10 -12.76 3.40
N GLY A 222 6.97 -14.05 3.03
CA GLY A 222 8.13 -14.90 2.71
C GLY A 222 8.93 -14.44 1.49
N ASN A 223 8.31 -13.66 0.59
CA ASN A 223 8.89 -13.24 -0.68
C ASN A 223 9.21 -11.75 -0.73
N MET A 224 8.87 -10.96 0.29
CA MET A 224 8.93 -9.49 0.22
C MET A 224 10.35 -8.93 -0.05
N ASN A 225 11.40 -9.60 0.43
CA ASN A 225 12.79 -9.16 0.23
C ASN A 225 13.49 -9.80 -0.98
N THR A 226 12.81 -10.73 -1.67
CA THR A 226 13.34 -11.43 -2.85
C THR A 226 12.61 -11.02 -4.11
N HIS A 227 11.33 -10.66 -4.00
CA HIS A 227 10.43 -10.33 -5.10
C HIS A 227 10.14 -8.82 -5.24
N ILE A 228 10.67 -7.99 -4.34
CA ILE A 228 10.53 -6.53 -4.42
C ILE A 228 11.92 -5.90 -4.39
N LEU A 229 12.21 -5.08 -5.39
CA LEU A 229 13.43 -4.28 -5.47
C LEU A 229 13.06 -2.80 -5.49
N PRO A 230 13.30 -2.05 -4.40
CA PRO A 230 13.21 -0.59 -4.41
C PRO A 230 14.26 0.01 -5.35
N GLU A 231 13.83 0.80 -6.33
CA GLU A 231 14.75 1.36 -7.34
C GLU A 231 14.77 2.89 -7.32
N PHE A 232 13.62 3.53 -7.10
CA PHE A 232 13.51 4.99 -7.06
C PHE A 232 12.71 5.48 -5.87
N VAL A 233 13.02 6.69 -5.41
CA VAL A 233 12.21 7.46 -4.46
C VAL A 233 11.68 8.70 -5.17
N VAL A 234 10.36 8.89 -5.14
CA VAL A 234 9.69 10.09 -5.67
C VAL A 234 9.27 10.95 -4.48
N THR A 235 9.74 12.19 -4.45
CA THR A 235 9.25 13.24 -3.54
C THR A 235 8.30 14.14 -4.30
N PHE A 236 7.10 14.35 -3.77
CA PHE A 236 6.05 15.09 -4.45
C PHE A 236 5.09 15.78 -3.47
N ARG A 237 4.35 16.76 -3.99
CA ARG A 237 3.14 17.27 -3.36
C ARG A 237 1.95 16.86 -4.18
N ALA A 238 0.86 16.48 -3.52
CA ALA A 238 -0.41 16.20 -4.17
C ALA A 238 -1.54 16.90 -3.43
N THR A 239 -2.40 17.54 -4.20
CA THR A 239 -3.63 18.17 -3.73
C THR A 239 -4.80 17.57 -4.51
N SER A 240 -5.93 17.40 -3.85
CA SER A 240 -7.15 17.03 -4.56
C SER A 240 -7.69 18.27 -5.25
N ASN A 241 -7.92 18.21 -6.56
CA ASN A 241 -8.58 19.28 -7.30
C ASN A 241 -10.09 19.35 -7.03
N CYS A 242 -10.61 18.44 -6.21
CA CYS A 242 -12.00 18.40 -5.86
C CYS A 242 -12.35 19.52 -4.86
N ARG A 243 -12.55 20.74 -5.36
CA ARG A 243 -13.43 21.73 -4.71
C ARG A 243 -14.86 21.19 -4.74
N GLY A 244 -15.16 20.18 -3.91
CA GLY A 244 -16.45 19.50 -3.90
C GLY A 244 -16.44 18.03 -3.47
N PHE A 245 -15.30 17.35 -3.45
CA PHE A 245 -15.21 16.00 -2.87
C PHE A 245 -14.39 16.02 -1.60
N LYS A 246 -15.10 15.94 -0.47
CA LYS A 246 -14.50 15.53 0.81
C LYS A 246 -13.71 14.24 0.57
N LYS A 247 -12.42 14.27 0.94
CA LYS A 247 -11.49 13.14 1.16
C LYS A 247 -12.03 11.77 0.73
N ILE A 248 -11.52 11.27 -0.39
CA ILE A 248 -11.31 9.83 -0.59
C ILE A 248 -9.93 9.58 0.05
N SER A 249 -9.74 9.41 1.36
CA SER A 249 -9.97 8.20 2.17
C SER A 249 -11.30 7.55 1.88
N GLN A 250 -11.32 6.24 1.61
CA GLN A 250 -12.56 5.47 1.56
C GLN A 250 -13.59 6.08 2.52
N PRO A 251 -14.75 6.57 2.02
CA PRO A 251 -15.87 6.68 2.91
C PRO A 251 -16.13 5.22 3.27
N ARG A 252 -15.66 4.80 4.46
CA ARG A 252 -16.56 4.02 5.30
C ARG A 252 -17.88 4.69 5.11
N LYS A 253 -18.86 3.99 4.54
CA LYS A 253 -20.23 4.46 4.47
C LYS A 253 -20.50 5.12 5.82
N LEU A 254 -20.42 6.45 5.88
CA LEU A 254 -21.03 7.14 6.99
C LEU A 254 -22.48 6.85 6.71
N PRO A 255 -23.19 6.10 7.58
CA PRO A 255 -24.62 6.05 7.45
C PRO A 255 -25.05 7.52 7.44
N ASN A 256 -25.68 7.92 6.34
CA ASN A 256 -26.15 9.28 6.08
C ASN A 256 -27.39 9.56 6.94
N SER A 257 -27.37 9.12 8.20
CA SER A 257 -28.48 9.13 9.13
C SER A 257 -28.02 9.68 10.46
N ASP A 258 -28.85 10.53 11.04
CA ASP A 258 -28.67 11.12 12.35
C ASP A 258 -28.18 10.09 13.37
N TRP A 259 -27.06 10.43 14.00
CA TRP A 259 -26.28 9.54 14.86
C TRP A 259 -27.11 9.12 16.08
N VAL A 260 -27.30 7.82 16.29
CA VAL A 260 -27.88 7.30 17.55
C VAL A 260 -26.86 7.52 18.67
N PRO A 261 -27.20 8.24 19.75
CA PRO A 261 -26.31 8.33 20.90
C PRO A 261 -25.99 6.93 21.43
N PHE A 262 -24.71 6.65 21.68
CA PHE A 262 -24.27 5.29 22.04
C PHE A 262 -24.93 4.79 23.34
N ALA A 263 -25.28 5.70 24.26
CA ALA A 263 -26.06 5.36 25.45
C ALA A 263 -27.46 4.83 25.10
N THR A 264 -28.14 5.44 24.13
CA THR A 264 -29.44 4.97 23.63
C THR A 264 -29.31 3.61 22.97
N LEU A 265 -28.25 3.40 22.19
CA LEU A 265 -27.95 2.10 21.58
C LEU A 265 -27.74 1.01 22.64
N ILE A 266 -26.99 1.29 23.71
CA ILE A 266 -26.79 0.33 24.83
C ILE A 266 -28.14 0.00 25.49
N ASN A 267 -28.99 1.00 25.74
CA ASN A 267 -30.30 0.79 26.36
C ASN A 267 -31.23 -0.07 25.50
N ASP A 268 -31.22 0.13 24.18
CA ASP A 268 -32.01 -0.70 23.28
C ASP A 268 -31.43 -2.12 23.13
N LEU A 269 -30.11 -2.26 23.11
CA LEU A 269 -29.46 -3.58 23.12
C LEU A 269 -29.76 -4.38 24.38
N ALA A 270 -29.90 -3.71 25.53
CA ALA A 270 -30.21 -4.35 26.81
C ALA A 270 -31.56 -5.08 26.83
N LYS A 271 -32.46 -4.77 25.89
CA LYS A 271 -33.74 -5.46 25.73
C LYS A 271 -33.59 -6.84 25.07
N PHE A 272 -32.48 -7.09 24.38
CA PHE A 272 -32.27 -8.27 23.53
C PHE A 272 -31.02 -9.08 23.89
N LEU A 273 -30.10 -8.53 24.69
CA LEU A 273 -28.85 -9.18 25.07
C LEU A 273 -28.76 -9.46 26.58
N PRO A 274 -28.05 -10.53 26.99
CA PRO A 274 -27.79 -10.81 28.39
C PRO A 274 -27.05 -9.67 29.11
N PRO A 275 -27.23 -9.49 30.43
CA PRO A 275 -26.54 -8.45 31.21
C PRO A 275 -25.01 -8.51 31.11
N SER A 276 -24.43 -9.71 30.97
CA SER A 276 -22.99 -9.91 30.77
C SER A 276 -22.50 -9.29 29.47
N SER A 277 -23.21 -9.50 28.36
CA SER A 277 -22.92 -8.90 27.05
C SER A 277 -23.06 -7.38 27.07
N ILE A 278 -24.08 -6.85 27.75
CA ILE A 278 -24.28 -5.40 27.92
C ILE A 278 -23.17 -4.76 28.75
N LYS A 279 -22.71 -5.45 29.80
CA LYS A 279 -21.55 -5.01 30.60
C LYS A 279 -20.29 -4.95 29.75
N MET A 280 -20.04 -5.96 28.90
CA MET A 280 -18.90 -5.94 27.97
C MET A 280 -18.99 -4.78 26.97
N ILE A 281 -20.17 -4.52 26.41
CA ILE A 281 -20.40 -3.38 25.49
C ILE A 281 -20.16 -2.04 26.21
N SER A 282 -20.62 -1.91 27.46
CA SER A 282 -20.45 -0.71 28.28
C SER A 282 -18.99 -0.46 28.66
N ASN A 283 -18.24 -1.52 28.98
CA ASN A 283 -16.80 -1.45 29.23
C ASN A 283 -16.04 -0.98 27.99
N ASN A 284 -16.33 -1.58 26.82
CA ASN A 284 -15.75 -1.17 25.55
C ASN A 284 -16.01 0.33 25.25
N HIS A 285 -17.22 0.83 25.52
CA HIS A 285 -17.51 2.26 25.36
C HIS A 285 -16.74 3.16 26.33
N THR A 286 -16.53 2.69 27.56
CA THR A 286 -15.74 3.39 28.58
C THR A 286 -14.27 3.45 28.20
N ASP A 287 -13.71 2.35 27.70
CA ASP A 287 -12.31 2.28 27.26
C ASP A 287 -12.05 3.16 26.02
N TYR A 288 -13.03 3.24 25.11
CA TYR A 288 -12.99 4.22 24.01
C TYR A 288 -12.99 5.67 24.52
N LYS A 289 -13.86 6.01 25.49
CA LYS A 289 -13.89 7.36 26.10
C LYS A 289 -12.58 7.69 26.82
N LYS A 290 -11.89 6.69 27.37
CA LYS A 290 -10.59 6.80 28.03
C LYS A 290 -9.40 6.69 27.06
N GLN A 291 -9.62 6.70 25.75
CA GLN A 291 -8.59 6.58 24.69
C GLN A 291 -7.70 5.31 24.77
N LYS A 292 -8.14 4.27 25.48
CA LYS A 292 -7.43 2.98 25.55
C LYS A 292 -7.69 2.07 24.34
N MET A 293 -8.65 2.47 23.51
CA MET A 293 -9.12 1.71 22.35
C MET A 293 -9.63 2.69 21.30
N THR A 294 -9.35 2.43 20.03
CA THR A 294 -9.85 3.22 18.91
C THR A 294 -11.35 3.03 18.70
N ARG A 295 -12.00 4.00 18.04
CA ARG A 295 -13.42 3.88 17.64
C ARG A 295 -13.68 2.60 16.81
N ASN A 296 -12.69 2.12 16.07
CA ASN A 296 -12.83 0.99 15.15
C ASN A 296 -12.88 -0.33 15.90
N GLU A 297 -11.94 -0.50 16.82
CA GLU A 297 -11.89 -1.64 17.72
C GLU A 297 -13.15 -1.71 18.58
N MET A 298 -13.64 -0.56 19.06
CA MET A 298 -14.91 -0.46 19.80
C MET A 298 -16.09 -0.95 18.93
N ILE A 299 -16.21 -0.47 17.70
CA ILE A 299 -17.28 -0.90 16.77
C ILE A 299 -17.17 -2.40 16.46
N GLN A 300 -15.97 -2.92 16.20
CA GLN A 300 -15.77 -4.34 15.91
C GLN A 300 -16.16 -5.23 17.08
N ARG A 301 -15.76 -4.88 18.31
CA ARG A 301 -16.14 -5.63 19.52
C ARG A 301 -17.65 -5.58 19.75
N VAL A 302 -18.30 -4.43 19.54
CA VAL A 302 -19.76 -4.31 19.66
C VAL A 302 -20.47 -5.18 18.61
N ARG A 303 -19.97 -5.22 17.37
CA ARG A 303 -20.51 -6.08 16.31
C ARG A 303 -20.34 -7.57 16.62
N GLN A 304 -19.21 -7.96 17.22
CA GLN A 304 -18.96 -9.33 17.67
C GLN A 304 -19.91 -9.74 18.81
N ILE A 305 -20.19 -8.84 19.76
CA ILE A 305 -21.04 -9.14 20.92
C ILE A 305 -22.54 -9.11 20.56
N ALA A 306 -22.99 -8.10 19.82
CA ALA A 306 -24.40 -7.89 19.52
C ALA A 306 -24.87 -8.59 18.23
N GLY A 307 -23.96 -8.78 17.27
CA GLY A 307 -24.27 -9.26 15.93
C GLY A 307 -24.85 -8.17 15.02
N ASP A 308 -24.48 -8.22 13.74
CA ASP A 308 -24.85 -7.20 12.77
C ASP A 308 -26.36 -7.13 12.50
N LYS A 309 -27.05 -8.28 12.50
CA LYS A 309 -28.50 -8.35 12.27
C LYS A 309 -29.28 -7.56 13.32
N LEU A 310 -28.92 -7.72 14.59
CA LEU A 310 -29.58 -7.03 15.71
C LEU A 310 -29.27 -5.53 15.70
N LEU A 311 -28.01 -5.16 15.45
CA LEU A 311 -27.61 -3.77 15.34
C LEU A 311 -28.35 -3.04 14.22
N ILE A 312 -28.50 -3.67 13.06
CA ILE A 312 -29.26 -3.12 11.92
C ILE A 312 -30.73 -2.92 12.32
N SER A 313 -31.34 -3.90 12.98
CA SER A 313 -32.74 -3.84 13.43
C SER A 313 -32.97 -2.67 14.40
N ILE A 314 -32.13 -2.52 15.42
CA ILE A 314 -32.26 -1.45 16.43
C ILE A 314 -32.07 -0.08 15.78
N ILE A 315 -31.04 0.09 14.95
CA ILE A 315 -30.77 1.36 14.24
C ILE A 315 -31.93 1.72 13.32
N LYS A 316 -32.53 0.74 12.64
CA LYS A 316 -33.72 0.95 11.81
C LYS A 316 -34.92 1.40 12.66
N SER A 317 -35.17 0.75 13.79
CA SER A 317 -36.28 1.11 14.70
C SER A 317 -36.12 2.52 15.31
N TYR A 318 -34.89 2.95 15.59
CA TYR A 318 -34.61 4.29 16.10
C TYR A 318 -34.97 5.37 15.06
N ARG A 319 -34.72 5.11 13.77
CA ARG A 319 -35.06 6.02 12.67
C ARG A 319 -36.57 6.18 12.51
N GLU A 320 -37.30 5.08 12.63
CA GLU A 320 -38.76 5.08 12.53
C GLU A 320 -39.42 5.85 13.69
N LYS A 321 -38.86 5.76 14.90
CA LYS A 321 -39.33 6.53 16.07
C LYS A 321 -39.04 8.03 15.97
N GLY A 322 -37.85 8.41 15.48
CA GLY A 322 -37.46 9.81 15.32
C GLY A 322 -38.32 10.58 14.32
N MET A 323 -38.78 9.94 13.25
CA MET A 323 -39.70 10.58 12.28
C MET A 323 -41.09 10.85 12.88
N GLY A 324 -41.61 9.93 13.69
CA GLY A 324 -42.92 10.09 14.34
C GLY A 324 -42.94 11.21 15.39
N GLU A 325 -41.85 11.41 16.13
CA GLU A 325 -41.74 12.49 17.12
C GLU A 325 -41.67 13.88 16.47
N ILE A 326 -41.01 14.01 15.32
CA ILE A 326 -40.94 15.26 14.54
C ILE A 326 -42.31 15.63 13.99
N GLU A 327 -43.07 14.65 13.52
CA GLU A 327 -44.42 14.84 12.96
C GLU A 327 -45.43 15.22 14.05
N GLN A 328 -45.33 14.62 15.23
CA GLN A 328 -46.12 15.02 16.40
C GLN A 328 -45.74 16.41 16.94
N LYS A 329 -44.46 16.80 16.91
CA LYS A 329 -44.02 18.15 17.29
C LYS A 329 -44.53 19.21 16.32
N LYS A 330 -44.50 18.94 15.01
CA LYS A 330 -45.08 19.82 13.99
C LYS A 330 -46.58 20.01 14.21
N MET A 331 -47.32 18.93 14.49
CA MET A 331 -48.76 18.99 14.75
C MET A 331 -49.13 19.70 16.07
N ARG A 332 -48.22 19.76 17.06
CA ARG A 332 -48.41 20.55 18.29
C ARG A 332 -48.11 22.04 18.09
N ILE A 333 -47.14 22.38 17.25
CA ILE A 333 -46.82 23.79 16.91
C ILE A 333 -47.91 24.42 16.04
N LEU A 334 -48.61 23.63 15.23
CA LEU A 334 -49.75 24.08 14.42
C LEU A 334 -51.08 24.21 15.21
N LYS A 335 -51.10 23.85 16.51
CA LYS A 335 -52.31 23.86 17.36
C LYS A 335 -52.23 24.83 18.55
N ASN A 336 -51.12 25.55 18.73
CA ASN A 336 -50.94 26.60 19.73
C ASN A 336 -50.69 27.94 19.04
#